data_AF-A0A7S2D8N1-F1
#
_entry.id   AF-A0A7S2D8N1-F1
#
_cell.length_a   1.000
_cell.length_b   1.000
_cell.length_c   1.000
_cell.angle_alpha   90.00
_cell.angle_beta   90.00
_cell.angle_gamma   90.00
#
_symmetry.space_group_name_H-M   'P 1'
#
loop_
_entity.id
_entity.type
_entity.pdbx_description
1 polymer ?
#
loop_
_entity_poly.entity_id
_entity_poly.type
_entity_poly.pdbx_seq_one_letter_code
_entity_poly.pdbx_strand_id
1 'polypeptide(L)'
;RILNELRVMFQSIINSFTALFWAFVMLTLILYVFALTFVQSMTSHVMDNDATLDPLVRADITKYFGSVQEGLLSLYMCTSGGTDWLRVYRLVSLGGPLYAILFIFFVGFFNFAVL
;
A
#
# COMPACT_ATOMS: atom_id res chain seq x y z
N ARG A 1 9.27 -36.02 -28.10
CA ARG A 1 9.21 -34.80 -28.94
C ARG A 1 8.17 -33.81 -28.40
N ILE A 2 6.89 -34.20 -28.24
CA ILE A 2 5.81 -33.34 -27.66
C ILE A 2 6.12 -32.88 -26.22
N LEU A 3 6.61 -33.77 -25.34
CA LEU A 3 6.96 -33.40 -23.95
C LEU A 3 8.19 -32.46 -23.84
N ASN A 4 9.03 -32.38 -24.88
CA ASN A 4 10.16 -31.44 -24.88
C ASN A 4 9.68 -30.01 -25.09
N GLU A 5 8.69 -29.77 -25.95
CA GLU A 5 8.11 -28.44 -26.14
C GLU A 5 7.38 -27.97 -24.88
N LEU A 6 6.64 -28.87 -24.23
CA LEU A 6 6.02 -28.59 -22.93
C LEU A 6 7.08 -28.21 -21.87
N ARG A 7 8.21 -28.92 -21.80
CA ARG A 7 9.31 -28.62 -20.87
C ARG A 7 9.95 -27.25 -21.15
N VAL A 8 10.10 -26.87 -22.42
CA VAL A 8 10.60 -25.53 -22.80
C VAL A 8 9.63 -24.44 -22.35
N MET A 9 8.32 -24.63 -22.57
CA MET A 9 7.30 -23.68 -22.09
C MET A 9 7.30 -23.56 -20.56
N PHE A 10 7.40 -24.68 -19.83
CA PHE A 10 7.53 -24.66 -18.37
C PHE A 10 8.80 -23.92 -17.90
N GLN A 11 9.94 -24.11 -18.58
CA GLN A 11 11.16 -23.39 -18.24
C GLN A 11 11.02 -21.88 -18.45
N SER A 12 10.36 -21.46 -19.53
CA SER A 12 10.03 -20.05 -19.76
C SER A 12 9.13 -19.49 -18.65
N ILE A 13 8.11 -20.23 -18.24
CA ILE A 13 7.20 -19.85 -17.14
C ILE A 13 7.97 -19.69 -15.81
N ILE A 14 8.82 -20.65 -15.45
CA ILE A 14 9.62 -20.60 -14.21
C ILE A 14 10.57 -19.41 -14.22
N ASN A 15 11.19 -19.12 -15.36
CA ASN A 15 12.07 -17.97 -15.51
C ASN A 15 11.28 -16.65 -15.34
N SER A 16 10.07 -16.55 -15.90
CA SER A 16 9.18 -15.41 -15.69
C SER A 16 8.73 -15.28 -14.23
N PHE A 17 8.49 -16.39 -13.52
CA PHE A 17 8.16 -16.37 -12.08
C PHE A 17 9.29 -15.82 -11.22
N THR A 18 10.56 -16.09 -11.56
CA THR A 18 11.71 -15.51 -10.85
C THR A 18 11.73 -13.99 -11.02
N ALA A 19 11.54 -13.48 -12.24
CA ALA A 19 11.45 -12.04 -12.49
C ALA A 19 10.24 -11.41 -11.77
N LEU A 20 9.09 -12.08 -11.82
CA LEU A 20 7.86 -11.65 -11.14
C LEU A 20 8.03 -11.62 -9.61
N PHE A 21 8.73 -12.59 -9.03
CA PHE A 21 9.04 -12.62 -7.61
C PHE A 21 9.84 -11.38 -7.19
N TRP A 22 10.89 -11.04 -7.94
CA TRP A 22 11.65 -9.81 -7.66
C TRP A 22 10.83 -8.54 -7.85
N ALA A 23 9.92 -8.50 -8.83
CA ALA A 23 8.97 -7.40 -8.97
C ALA A 23 8.04 -7.27 -7.75
N PHE A 24 7.51 -8.38 -7.23
CA PHE A 24 6.71 -8.38 -6.00
C PHE A 24 7.50 -7.96 -4.76
N VAL A 25 8.77 -8.36 -4.65
CA VAL A 25 9.65 -7.92 -3.56
C VAL A 25 9.84 -6.41 -3.62
N MET A 26 10.16 -5.86 -4.79
CA MET A 26 10.31 -4.42 -4.99
C MET A 26 9.01 -3.66 -4.70
N LEU A 27 7.87 -4.19 -5.17
CA LEU A 27 6.55 -3.62 -4.90
C LEU A 27 6.25 -3.56 -3.39
N THR A 28 6.52 -4.65 -2.68
CA THR A 28 6.31 -4.75 -1.23
C THR A 28 7.19 -3.76 -0.48
N LEU A 29 8.45 -3.58 -0.90
CA LEU A 29 9.36 -2.61 -0.30
C LEU A 29 8.89 -1.16 -0.49
N ILE A 30 8.41 -0.82 -1.69
CA ILE A 30 7.84 0.50 -1.97
C ILE A 30 6.63 0.75 -1.07
N LEU A 31 5.68 -0.20 -1.05
CA LEU A 31 4.50 -0.11 -0.19
C LEU A 31 4.88 0.02 1.28
N TYR A 32 5.91 -0.70 1.73
CA TYR A 32 6.35 -0.72 3.12
C TYR A 32 6.84 0.65 3.59
N VAL A 33 7.63 1.35 2.76
CA VAL A 33 8.14 2.70 3.09
C VAL A 33 6.97 3.67 3.28
N PHE A 34 6.03 3.72 2.34
CA PHE A 34 4.85 4.59 2.45
C PHE A 34 3.94 4.20 3.61
N ALA A 35 3.69 2.90 3.79
CA ALA A 35 2.86 2.40 4.89
C ALA A 35 3.43 2.81 6.25
N LEU A 36 4.75 2.64 6.45
CA LEU A 36 5.43 3.10 7.66
C LEU A 36 5.22 4.59 7.92
N THR A 37 5.43 5.44 6.90
CA THR A 37 5.27 6.88 7.03
C THR A 37 3.84 7.26 7.45
N PHE A 38 2.82 6.66 6.83
CA PHE A 38 1.43 6.97 7.17
C PHE A 38 1.00 6.39 8.52
N VAL A 39 1.43 5.17 8.87
CA VAL A 39 1.17 4.58 10.18
C VAL A 39 1.76 5.44 11.30
N GLN A 40 3.00 5.92 11.14
CA GLN A 40 3.62 6.83 12.10
C GLN A 40 2.83 8.13 12.22
N SER A 41 2.45 8.74 11.10
CA SER A 41 1.64 9.97 11.07
C SER A 41 0.30 9.80 11.80
N MET A 42 -0.42 8.71 11.52
CA MET A 42 -1.70 8.42 12.15
C MET A 42 -1.57 8.08 13.63
N THR A 43 -0.50 7.39 14.02
CA THR A 43 -0.20 7.09 15.43
C THR A 43 0.03 8.39 16.19
N SER A 44 0.86 9.30 15.68
CA SER A 44 1.07 10.61 16.28
C SER A 44 -0.22 11.42 16.35
N HIS A 45 -1.03 11.43 15.29
CA HIS A 45 -2.31 12.14 15.29
C HIS A 45 -3.27 11.64 16.38
N VAL A 46 -3.36 10.32 16.57
CA VAL A 46 -4.18 9.71 17.65
C VAL A 46 -3.64 10.08 19.02
N MET A 47 -2.31 10.05 19.22
CA MET A 47 -1.69 10.43 20.49
C MET A 47 -1.94 11.89 20.86
N ASP A 48 -1.85 12.80 19.89
CA ASP A 48 -2.01 14.24 20.11
C ASP A 48 -3.48 14.64 20.34
N ASN A 49 -4.45 13.86 19.84
CA ASN A 49 -5.88 14.18 19.86
C ASN A 49 -6.72 13.15 20.63
N ASP A 50 -6.11 12.33 21.48
CA ASP A 50 -6.75 11.12 22.05
C ASP A 50 -8.12 11.40 22.71
N ALA A 51 -8.24 12.51 23.45
CA ALA A 51 -9.45 12.88 24.19
C ALA A 51 -10.56 13.52 23.33
N THR A 52 -10.24 14.07 22.16
CA THR A 52 -11.16 14.82 21.31
C THR A 52 -11.45 14.13 19.98
N LEU A 53 -10.74 13.04 19.67
CA LEU A 53 -10.89 12.30 18.43
C LEU A 53 -12.22 11.56 18.39
N ASP A 54 -12.99 11.79 17.31
CA ASP A 54 -14.23 11.07 17.03
C ASP A 54 -13.97 9.55 17.03
N PRO A 55 -14.75 8.75 17.81
CA PRO A 55 -14.65 7.29 17.82
C PRO A 55 -14.69 6.64 16.43
N LEU A 56 -15.46 7.20 15.48
CA LEU A 56 -15.53 6.68 14.11
C LEU A 56 -14.22 6.89 13.35
N VAL A 57 -13.60 8.06 13.50
CA VAL A 57 -12.30 8.38 12.89
C VAL A 57 -11.22 7.50 13.50
N ARG A 58 -11.23 7.29 14.82
CA ARG A 58 -10.31 6.38 15.49
C ARG A 58 -10.44 4.96 14.94
N ALA A 59 -11.66 4.44 14.81
CA ALA A 59 -11.90 3.11 14.27
C ALA A 59 -11.37 2.97 12.83
N ASP A 60 -11.55 3.99 11.99
CA ASP A 60 -11.01 4.01 10.64
C ASP A 60 -9.48 4.08 10.62
N ILE A 61 -8.84 4.88 11.49
CA ILE A 61 -7.38 4.91 11.64
C ILE A 61 -6.87 3.54 12.06
N THR A 62 -7.47 2.89 13.06
CA THR A 62 -7.07 1.55 13.50
C THR A 62 -7.25 0.51 12.39
N LYS A 63 -8.33 0.62 11.60
CA LYS A 63 -8.61 -0.30 10.50
C LYS A 63 -7.59 -0.21 9.36
N TYR A 64 -7.23 1.00 8.94
CA TYR A 64 -6.35 1.17 7.76
C TYR A 64 -4.87 1.34 8.12
N PHE A 65 -4.57 1.84 9.31
CA PHE A 65 -3.21 2.21 9.74
C PHE A 65 -2.88 1.79 11.18
N GLY A 66 -3.64 0.85 11.77
CA GLY A 66 -3.39 0.36 13.13
C GLY A 66 -2.11 -0.48 13.26
N SER A 67 -1.62 -1.04 12.16
CA SER A 67 -0.31 -1.70 12.07
C SER A 67 0.32 -1.45 10.70
N VAL A 68 1.61 -1.74 10.57
CA VAL A 68 2.31 -1.62 9.27
C VAL A 68 1.76 -2.61 8.25
N GLN A 69 1.35 -3.82 8.67
CA GLN A 69 0.73 -4.80 7.78
C GLN A 69 -0.63 -4.30 7.26
N GLU A 70 -1.46 -3.69 8.11
CA GLU A 70 -2.72 -3.09 7.68
C GLU A 70 -2.48 -1.89 6.76
N GLY A 71 -1.45 -1.09 7.03
CA GLY A 71 -1.03 0.01 6.17
C GLY A 71 -0.61 -0.48 4.77
N LEU A 72 0.20 -1.54 4.71
CA LEU A 72 0.60 -2.20 3.46
C LEU A 72 -0.62 -2.66 2.65
N LEU A 73 -1.53 -3.39 3.30
CA LEU A 73 -2.75 -3.89 2.67
C LEU A 73 -3.64 -2.73 2.21
N SER A 74 -3.78 -1.68 3.00
CA SER A 74 -4.57 -0.49 2.68
C SER A 74 -4.06 0.23 1.45
N LEU A 75 -2.75 0.44 1.35
CA LEU A 75 -2.12 1.05 0.18
C LEU A 75 -2.26 0.16 -1.06
N TYR A 76 -2.09 -1.15 -0.92
CA TYR A 76 -2.33 -2.10 -2.01
C TYR A 76 -3.80 -2.11 -2.47
N MET A 77 -4.76 -2.03 -1.55
CA MET A 77 -6.19 -1.93 -1.88
C MET A 77 -6.52 -0.64 -2.62
N CYS A 78 -5.89 0.49 -2.26
CA CYS A 78 -6.10 1.76 -2.94
C CYS A 78 -5.67 1.72 -4.41
N THR A 79 -4.63 0.95 -4.74
CA THR A 79 -4.07 0.90 -6.10
C THR A 79 -4.64 -0.23 -6.94
N SER A 80 -5.10 -1.32 -6.32
CA SER A 80 -5.77 -2.44 -6.99
C SER A 80 -7.28 -2.26 -7.17
N GLY A 81 -7.86 -1.16 -6.65
CA GLY A 81 -9.30 -0.91 -6.71
C GLY A 81 -10.12 -1.66 -5.64
N GLY A 82 -9.46 -2.19 -4.60
CA GLY A 82 -10.12 -2.84 -3.47
C GLY A 82 -10.84 -1.88 -2.51
N THR A 83 -10.48 -0.59 -2.51
CA THR A 83 -11.17 0.45 -1.73
C THR A 83 -11.11 1.80 -2.43
N ASP A 84 -12.03 2.71 -2.07
CA ASP A 84 -11.98 4.10 -2.51
C ASP A 84 -10.80 4.81 -1.85
N TRP A 85 -9.80 5.15 -2.66
CA TRP A 85 -8.59 5.85 -2.21
C TRP A 85 -8.91 7.22 -1.60
N LEU A 86 -10.05 7.84 -1.94
CA LEU A 86 -10.49 9.10 -1.35
C LEU A 86 -10.73 8.97 0.16
N ARG A 87 -11.24 7.81 0.62
CA ARG A 87 -11.47 7.56 2.05
C ARG A 87 -10.14 7.52 2.80
N VAL A 88 -9.16 6.82 2.25
CA VAL A 88 -7.82 6.69 2.84
C VAL A 88 -7.08 8.04 2.78
N TYR A 89 -7.21 8.77 1.67
CA TYR A 89 -6.68 10.13 1.54
C TYR A 89 -7.20 11.07 2.63
N ARG A 90 -8.50 11.05 2.92
CA ARG A 90 -9.09 11.88 3.98
C ARG A 90 -8.49 11.56 5.35
N LEU A 91 -8.27 10.29 5.66
CA LEU A 91 -7.60 9.89 6.91
C LEU A 91 -6.16 10.40 6.97
N VAL A 92 -5.37 10.14 5.91
CA VAL A 92 -3.97 10.58 5.86
C VAL A 92 -3.84 12.11 5.94
N SER A 93 -4.81 12.85 5.39
CA SER A 93 -4.84 14.31 5.45
C SER A 93 -4.96 14.89 6.87
N LEU A 94 -5.46 14.11 7.83
CA LEU A 94 -5.51 14.48 9.25
C LEU A 94 -4.09 14.65 9.84
N GLY A 95 -3.11 13.93 9.30
CA GLY A 95 -1.71 14.06 9.68
C GLY A 95 -1.07 15.36 9.19
N GLY A 96 -1.72 16.09 8.27
CA GLY A 96 -1.27 17.36 7.73
C GLY A 96 -1.07 17.37 6.20
N PRO A 97 -0.84 18.56 5.62
CA PRO A 97 -0.81 18.75 4.16
C PRO A 97 0.35 18.02 3.49
N LEU A 98 1.49 17.85 4.15
CA LEU A 98 2.63 17.11 3.60
C LEU A 98 2.28 15.64 3.36
N TYR A 99 1.60 14.99 4.30
CA TYR A 99 1.18 13.59 4.15
C TYR A 99 0.12 13.43 3.06
N ALA A 100 -0.78 14.40 2.92
CA ALA A 100 -1.75 14.44 1.84
C ALA A 100 -1.06 14.51 0.46
N ILE A 101 -0.05 15.38 0.30
CA ILE A 101 0.75 15.49 -0.93
C ILE A 101 1.51 14.18 -1.20
N LEU A 102 2.15 13.60 -0.16
CA LEU A 102 2.85 12.33 -0.27
C LEU A 102 1.93 11.18 -0.69
N PHE A 103 0.69 11.14 -0.21
CA PHE A 103 -0.29 10.12 -0.62
C PHE A 103 -0.68 10.25 -2.09
N ILE A 104 -0.92 11.48 -2.58
CA ILE A 104 -1.20 11.71 -4.00
C ILE A 104 0.00 11.32 -4.86
N PHE A 105 1.22 11.66 -4.41
CA PHE A 105 2.45 11.21 -5.07
C PHE A 105 2.53 9.68 -5.11
N PHE A 106 2.23 8.98 -4.02
CA PHE A 106 2.17 7.51 -3.98
C PHE A 106 1.18 6.95 -5.01
N VAL A 107 -0.06 7.45 -5.03
CA VAL A 107 -1.09 6.98 -5.98
C VAL A 107 -0.68 7.24 -7.43
N GLY A 108 -0.12 8.41 -7.73
CA GLY A 108 0.39 8.74 -9.06
C GLY A 108 1.58 7.87 -9.46
N PHE A 109 2.57 7.73 -8.58
CA PHE A 109 3.74 6.88 -8.81
C PHE A 109 3.35 5.43 -9.07
N PHE A 110 2.42 4.88 -8.29
CA PHE A 110 1.96 3.50 -8.49
C PHE A 110 1.24 3.35 -9.83
N ASN A 111 0.33 4.26 -10.18
CA ASN A 111 -0.43 4.15 -11.43
C ASN A 111 0.39 4.39 -12.69
N PHE A 112 1.44 5.23 -12.64
CA PHE A 112 2.20 5.61 -13.84
C PHE A 112 3.56 4.92 -13.97
N ALA A 113 4.20 4.53 -12.85
CA ALA A 113 5.54 3.94 -12.87
C ALA A 113 5.55 2.43 -12.60
N VAL A 114 4.49 1.89 -11.99
CA VAL A 114 4.42 0.47 -11.60
C VAL A 114 3.43 -0.32 -12.44
N LEU A 115 2.23 0.23 -12.68
CA LEU A 115 1.21 -0.31 -13.59
C LEU A 115 1.50 0.05 -15.05
#